data_AF-A0AAP8QHJ0-F1
#
_entry.id   AF-A0AAP8QHJ0-F1
#
_cell.length_a   1.000
_cell.length_b   1.000
_cell.length_c   1.000
_cell.angle_alpha   90.00
_cell.angle_beta   90.00
_cell.angle_gamma   90.00
#
_symmetry.space_group_name_H-M   'P 1'
#
loop_
_entity.id
_entity.type
_entity.pdbx_description
1 polymer ?
#
loop_
_entity_poly.entity_id
_entity_poly.type
_entity_poly.pdbx_seq_one_letter_code
_entity_poly.pdbx_strand_id
1 'polypeptide(L)' 'MANFKNKGTWWNDNNIELVEIDGEVFALNGWDGEAFTKSWKCTGEFHMEASEELYIITPIYDEVDEDEFDVVGYEVRRN' A
#
# COMPACT_ATOMS: atom_id res chain seq x y z
N MET A 1 -12.21 8.86 8.38
CA MET A 1 -11.17 8.21 9.20
C MET A 1 -10.39 7.32 8.27
N ALA A 2 -9.06 7.44 8.21
CA ALA A 2 -8.28 6.66 7.27
C ALA A 2 -8.41 5.15 7.53
N ASN A 3 -8.66 4.34 6.50
CA ASN A 3 -8.79 2.88 6.63
C ASN A 3 -7.48 2.15 6.29
N PHE A 4 -6.35 2.66 6.80
CA PHE A 4 -5.06 1.99 6.69
C PHE A 4 -4.11 2.45 7.80
N LYS A 5 -3.00 1.71 7.99
CA LYS A 5 -1.89 2.11 8.86
C LYS A 5 -0.56 1.97 8.12
N ASN A 6 0.30 2.97 8.19
CA ASN A 6 1.68 2.83 7.72
C ASN A 6 2.46 1.89 8.65
N LYS A 7 3.23 0.97 8.07
CA LYS A 7 4.01 -0.07 8.77
C LYS A 7 5.51 0.09 8.57
N GLY A 8 5.96 1.22 8.03
CA GLY A 8 7.35 1.46 7.66
C GLY A 8 7.60 1.04 6.22
N THR A 9 8.75 0.43 5.97
CA THR A 9 9.24 0.14 4.63
C THR A 9 9.68 -1.31 4.50
N TRP A 10 9.74 -1.80 3.26
CA TRP A 10 10.20 -3.14 2.96
C TRP A 10 11.64 -3.35 3.44
N TRP A 11 11.90 -4.47 4.09
CA TRP A 11 13.18 -4.73 4.75
C TRP A 11 14.40 -4.67 3.83
N ASN A 12 14.21 -5.02 2.55
CA ASN A 12 15.27 -5.03 1.54
C ASN A 12 15.30 -3.77 0.67
N ASP A 13 14.27 -2.92 0.75
CA ASP A 13 14.17 -1.68 -0.02
C ASP A 13 13.34 -0.63 0.71
N ASN A 14 14.03 0.37 1.28
CA ASN A 14 13.39 1.43 2.04
C ASN A 14 12.56 2.42 1.19
N ASN A 15 12.55 2.29 -0.13
CA ASN A 15 11.67 3.10 -0.99
C ASN A 15 10.28 2.47 -1.17
N ILE A 16 10.10 1.23 -0.69
CA ILE A 16 8.83 0.51 -0.81
C ILE A 16 8.11 0.61 0.53
N GLU A 17 7.06 1.42 0.58
CA GLU A 17 6.25 1.60 1.79
C GLU A 17 5.38 0.38 2.07
N LEU A 18 5.16 0.09 3.36
CA LEU A 18 4.26 -0.96 3.82
C LEU A 18 3.01 -0.35 4.44
N VAL A 19 1.84 -0.85 4.04
CA VAL A 19 0.54 -0.42 4.58
C VAL A 19 -0.27 -1.62 5.05
N GLU A 20 -0.86 -1.51 6.25
CA GLU A 20 -1.88 -2.44 6.74
C GLU A 20 -3.26 -1.94 6.28
N ILE A 21 -3.95 -2.75 5.49
CA ILE A 21 -5.29 -2.50 4.96
C ILE A 21 -6.16 -3.69 5.36
N ASP A 22 -7.25 -3.44 6.09
CA ASP A 22 -8.16 -4.48 6.59
C ASP A 22 -7.47 -5.68 7.31
N GLY A 23 -6.37 -5.41 8.00
CA GLY A 23 -5.59 -6.40 8.78
C GLY A 23 -4.50 -7.13 7.99
N GLU A 24 -4.40 -6.90 6.68
CA GLU A 24 -3.39 -7.48 5.81
C GLU A 24 -2.32 -6.42 5.46
N VAL A 25 -1.05 -6.82 5.44
CA VAL A 25 0.06 -5.89 5.11
C VAL A 25 0.45 -6.06 3.66
N PHE A 26 0.57 -4.94 2.95
CA PHE A 26 0.96 -4.88 1.55
C PHE A 26 2.15 -3.95 1.36
N ALA A 27 3.02 -4.31 0.42
CA ALA A 27 4.10 -3.47 -0.07
C ALA A 27 3.62 -2.66 -1.28
N LEU A 28 3.74 -1.33 -1.21
CA LEU A 28 3.35 -0.41 -2.28
C LEU A 28 4.47 -0.29 -3.31
N ASN A 29 4.34 -0.99 -4.44
CA ASN A 29 5.37 -1.02 -5.47
C ASN A 29 4.82 -0.86 -6.89
N GLY A 30 5.64 -0.25 -7.75
CA GLY A 30 5.32 -0.05 -9.17
C GLY A 30 4.27 1.03 -9.40
N TRP A 31 4.45 2.20 -8.78
CA TRP A 31 3.63 3.38 -9.04
C TRP A 31 3.68 3.77 -10.51
N ASP A 32 2.52 3.92 -11.15
CA ASP A 32 2.38 4.31 -12.55
C ASP A 32 1.82 5.73 -12.76
N GLY A 33 1.50 6.43 -11.67
CA GLY A 33 0.82 7.73 -11.68
C GLY A 33 -0.60 7.68 -11.13
N GLU A 34 -1.22 6.49 -11.06
CA GLU A 34 -2.59 6.30 -10.56
C GLU A 34 -2.66 5.20 -9.49
N ALA A 35 -1.89 4.12 -9.64
CA ALA A 35 -1.89 2.97 -8.75
C ALA A 35 -0.51 2.30 -8.59
N PHE A 36 -0.37 1.50 -7.54
CA PHE A 36 0.77 0.60 -7.33
C PHE A 36 0.47 -0.76 -7.95
N THR A 37 0.96 -0.99 -9.17
CA THR A 37 0.57 -2.13 -10.03
C THR A 37 1.35 -3.43 -9.78
N LYS A 38 2.41 -3.36 -8.96
CA LYS A 38 3.33 -4.47 -8.69
C LYS A 38 3.48 -4.71 -7.19
N SER A 39 2.39 -4.55 -6.46
CA SER A 39 2.32 -4.72 -5.00
C SER A 39 2.18 -6.20 -4.63
N TRP A 40 2.65 -6.58 -3.44
CA TRP A 40 2.50 -7.95 -2.91
C TRP A 40 2.08 -7.90 -1.44
N LYS A 41 1.51 -9.01 -0.94
CA LYS A 41 1.26 -9.16 0.50
C LYS A 41 2.56 -9.50 1.23
N CYS A 42 2.77 -8.86 2.38
CA CYS A 42 3.91 -9.13 3.25
C CYS A 42 3.53 -10.15 4.32
N THR A 43 4.05 -11.37 4.18
CA THR A 43 3.76 -12.52 5.05
C THR A 43 4.96 -12.87 5.93
N GLY A 44 4.83 -13.96 6.69
CA GLY A 44 5.90 -14.48 7.55
C GLY A 44 6.15 -13.66 8.81
N GLU A 45 7.21 -14.00 9.52
CA GLU A 45 7.63 -13.25 10.71
C GLU A 45 8.09 -11.85 10.29
N PHE A 46 7.64 -10.83 11.01
CA PHE A 46 7.99 -9.42 10.77
C PHE A 46 7.69 -8.88 9.36
N HIS A 47 6.78 -9.49 8.60
CA HIS A 47 6.42 -9.04 7.25
C HIS A 47 7.60 -9.03 6.26
N MET A 48 8.50 -10.01 6.36
CA MET A 48 9.70 -10.08 5.51
C MET A 48 9.56 -10.97 4.27
N GLU A 49 8.47 -11.74 4.17
CA GLU A 49 8.20 -12.60 3.01
C GLU A 49 7.22 -11.92 2.05
N ALA A 50 7.40 -12.15 0.75
CA ALA A 50 6.50 -11.64 -0.28
C ALA A 50 5.60 -12.77 -0.78
N SER A 51 4.29 -12.51 -0.90
CA SER A 51 3.39 -13.42 -1.58
C SER A 51 3.76 -13.58 -3.06
N GLU A 52 3.41 -14.72 -3.66
CA GLU A 52 3.56 -14.94 -5.10
C GLU A 52 2.53 -14.12 -5.90
N GLU A 53 1.38 -13.81 -5.32
CA GLU A 53 0.36 -12.97 -5.95
C GLU A 53 0.76 -11.50 -5.99
N LEU A 54 0.40 -10.86 -7.11
CA LEU A 54 0.49 -9.41 -7.28
C LEU A 54 -0.88 -8.75 -7.11
N TYR A 55 -0.84 -7.52 -6.65
CA TYR A 55 -2.00 -6.68 -6.39
C TYR A 55 -1.81 -5.31 -7.03
N ILE A 56 -2.92 -4.75 -7.48
CA ILE A 56 -3.07 -3.35 -7.82
C ILE A 56 -3.65 -2.66 -6.58
N ILE A 57 -2.92 -1.69 -6.05
CA ILE A 57 -3.33 -0.92 -4.88
C ILE A 57 -3.50 0.54 -5.29
N THR A 58 -4.73 1.04 -5.20
CA THR A 58 -5.10 2.39 -5.64
C THR A 58 -5.39 3.27 -4.43
N PRO A 59 -4.66 4.38 -4.22
CA PRO A 59 -4.96 5.32 -3.15
C PRO A 59 -6.34 5.95 -3.31
N ILE A 60 -7.05 6.13 -2.20
CA ILE A 60 -8.31 6.87 -2.13
C ILE A 60 -8.00 8.21 -1.48
N TYR A 61 -8.29 9.29 -2.19
CA TYR A 61 -8.03 10.66 -1.75
C TYR A 61 -9.31 11.32 -1.23
N ASP A 62 -9.17 12.14 -0.20
CA ASP A 62 -10.20 13.05 0.29
C ASP A 62 -9.67 14.49 0.21
N GLU A 63 -10.51 15.42 -0.23
CA GLU A 63 -10.17 16.84 -0.33
C GLU A 63 -10.26 17.47 1.06
N VAL A 64 -9.15 18.01 1.55
CA VAL A 64 -9.07 18.59 2.91
C VAL A 64 -8.93 20.12 2.90
N ASP A 65 -8.45 20.70 1.81
CA ASP A 65 -8.41 22.14 1.55
C ASP A 65 -8.31 22.41 0.02
N GLU A 66 -8.30 23.68 -0.39
CA GLU A 66 -8.08 24.08 -1.79
C GLU A 66 -6.73 23.55 -2.29
N ASP A 67 -6.77 22.65 -3.28
CA ASP A 67 -5.62 21.93 -3.85
C ASP A 67 -4.85 21.00 -2.88
N GLU A 68 -5.42 20.66 -1.71
CA GLU A 68 -4.81 19.72 -0.75
C GLU A 68 -5.65 18.43 -0.63
N PHE A 69 -4.98 17.29 -0.87
CA PHE A 69 -5.59 15.97 -0.84
C PHE A 69 -4.83 15.04 0.10
N ASP A 70 -5.56 14.40 1.01
CA ASP A 70 -5.02 13.39 1.90
C ASP A 70 -5.40 11.99 1.42
N VAL A 71 -4.49 11.04 1.58
CA VAL A 71 -4.82 9.62 1.40
C VAL A 71 -5.62 9.16 2.60
N VAL A 72 -6.87 8.76 2.37
CA VAL A 72 -7.79 8.25 3.41
C VAL A 72 -7.99 6.74 3.33
N GLY A 73 -7.41 6.07 2.34
CA GLY A 73 -7.56 4.63 2.19
C GLY A 73 -6.87 4.12 0.94
N TYR A 74 -7.02 2.82 0.74
CA TYR A 74 -6.55 2.15 -0.45
C TYR A 74 -7.60 1.14 -0.90
N GLU A 75 -7.86 1.07 -2.20
CA GLU A 75 -8.57 -0.03 -2.81
C GLU A 75 -7.55 -1.10 -3.24
N VAL A 76 -7.81 -2.36 -2.88
CA VAL A 76 -6.93 -3.49 -3.21
C VAL A 76 -7.62 -4.41 -4.21
N ARG A 77 -6.96 -4.67 -5.34
CA ARG A 77 -7.40 -5.64 -6.35
C ARG A 77 -6.29 -6.62 -6.66
N ARG A 78 -6.61 -7.89 -6.88
CA ARG A 78 -5.63 -8.87 -7.37
C ARG A 78 -5.36 -8.58 -8.85
N ASN A 79 -4.07 -8.56 -9.24
CA ASN A 79 -3.63 -8.43 -10.63
C ASN A 79 -3.70 -9.78 -11.36
#